data_AF-A0A955F2I2-F1
#
_entry.id   AF-A0A955F2I2-F1
#
_cell.length_a   1.000
_cell.length_b   1.000
_cell.length_c   1.000
_cell.angle_alpha   90.00
_cell.angle_beta   90.00
_cell.angle_gamma   90.00
#
_symmetry.space_group_name_H-M   'P 1'
#
loop_
_entity.id
_entity.type
_entity.pdbx_description
1 polymer ?
#
loop_
_entity_poly.entity_id
_entity_poly.type
_entity_poly.pdbx_seq_one_letter_code
_entity_poly.pdbx_strand_id
1 'polypeptide(L)'
;MYESTRKRLSEELKEIDEAGLTKAERIIESSQSAEIRVRGTAVLNFCANNYLGLADDEDLVRAAQEGVARWGFGLSSVRFICGTQTIHKQLEEALSTFLGMQDTILYTSCFDANGGLFETLLGPEDAVISDALNHASIIDGVRLCKAQRHRYDHGDMQQLEAILETTRSARTRLITTDGIFSMDGDVAKLKEICDLADRFDALVHVDDSHSTGFFGKTGRGTPEHCDVQDRVDIITSTLGKALGGASGGFTTAHREIVDLLRQRSRPYLFSNTVAPAIVTASLACLEKLTATTALRDRLEENTTYFRQSMTDAGFDIRPGVHPIVPIMLGDARLAQNMAAAMLEEGIYVIGFSFPVVPRGAARIRVQISAGHERQHLERAVAAFVKVGRDLGVIK
;
A
#
# COMPACT_ATOMS: atom_id res chain seq x y z
N MET A 1 38.01 -12.72 8.32
CA MET A 1 36.71 -12.89 7.63
C MET A 1 35.74 -11.75 7.94
N TYR A 2 35.54 -11.36 9.20
CA TYR A 2 34.73 -10.17 9.48
C TYR A 2 35.36 -8.88 8.96
N GLU A 3 36.68 -8.69 9.10
CA GLU A 3 37.35 -7.48 8.58
C GLU A 3 37.21 -7.29 7.06
N SER A 4 37.32 -8.37 6.28
CA SER A 4 37.10 -8.31 4.82
C SER A 4 35.64 -7.99 4.48
N THR A 5 34.68 -8.56 5.22
CA THR A 5 33.25 -8.25 5.03
C THR A 5 32.95 -6.81 5.44
N ARG A 6 33.48 -6.35 6.58
CA ARG A 6 33.34 -4.98 7.07
C ARG A 6 33.87 -3.98 6.04
N LYS A 7 35.05 -4.24 5.47
CA LYS A 7 35.63 -3.39 4.42
C LYS A 7 34.70 -3.26 3.22
N ARG A 8 34.21 -4.38 2.67
CA ARG A 8 33.26 -4.38 1.55
C ARG A 8 31.97 -3.61 1.88
N LEU A 9 31.37 -3.86 3.05
CA LEU A 9 30.15 -3.19 3.49
C LEU A 9 30.36 -1.67 3.67
N SER A 10 31.50 -1.25 4.23
CA SER A 10 31.85 0.16 4.34
C SER A 10 32.06 0.84 2.99
N GLU A 11 32.66 0.13 2.02
CA GLU A 11 32.83 0.62 0.64
C GLU A 11 31.45 0.80 -0.03
N GLU A 12 30.55 -0.18 0.09
CA GLU A 12 29.16 -0.07 -0.43
C GLU A 12 28.39 1.10 0.20
N LEU A 13 28.52 1.31 1.52
CA LEU A 13 27.89 2.46 2.19
C LEU A 13 28.46 3.80 1.70
N LYS A 14 29.78 3.87 1.44
CA LYS A 14 30.43 5.06 0.89
C LYS A 14 29.94 5.36 -0.51
N GLU A 15 29.77 4.33 -1.36
CA GLU A 15 29.22 4.48 -2.71
C GLU A 15 27.77 4.99 -2.69
N ILE A 16 26.94 4.51 -1.75
CA ILE A 16 25.56 5.00 -1.56
C ILE A 16 25.56 6.48 -1.17
N ASP A 17 26.47 6.88 -0.28
CA ASP A 17 26.58 8.26 0.20
C ASP A 17 27.08 9.21 -0.90
N GLU A 18 28.15 8.84 -1.61
CA GLU A 18 28.70 9.61 -2.74
C GLU A 18 27.69 9.77 -3.89
N ALA A 19 26.82 8.76 -4.08
CA ALA A 19 25.73 8.81 -5.05
C ALA A 19 24.52 9.64 -4.58
N GLY A 20 24.50 10.13 -3.33
CA GLY A 20 23.37 10.86 -2.76
C GLY A 20 22.12 10.00 -2.54
N LEU A 21 22.30 8.69 -2.38
CA LEU A 21 21.22 7.71 -2.22
C LEU A 21 20.97 7.32 -0.75
N THR A 22 21.73 7.88 0.19
CA THR A 22 21.54 7.70 1.63
C THR A 22 20.13 8.13 2.04
N LYS A 23 19.39 7.21 2.66
CA LYS A 23 18.06 7.46 3.21
C LYS A 23 18.21 7.74 4.71
N ALA A 24 18.12 9.00 5.10
CA ALA A 24 18.15 9.38 6.51
C ALA A 24 16.75 9.30 7.11
N GLU A 25 16.64 8.68 8.28
CA GLU A 25 15.40 8.65 9.06
C GLU A 25 15.25 9.97 9.84
N ARG A 26 14.07 10.58 9.76
CA ARG A 26 13.71 11.76 10.56
C ARG A 26 12.77 11.31 11.67
N ILE A 27 13.13 11.62 12.91
CA ILE A 27 12.39 11.21 14.10
C ILE A 27 11.14 12.09 14.23
N ILE A 28 9.98 11.43 14.30
CA ILE A 28 8.69 12.07 14.62
C ILE A 28 8.48 11.94 16.13
N GLU A 29 8.20 13.07 16.79
CA GLU A 29 8.10 13.21 18.25
C GLU A 29 6.65 13.36 18.73
N SER A 30 5.67 13.15 17.84
CA SER A 30 4.23 13.22 18.09
C SER A 30 3.52 11.96 17.59
N SER A 31 2.22 11.84 17.87
CA SER A 31 1.36 10.90 17.14
C SER A 31 1.27 11.25 15.66
N GLN A 32 0.79 10.30 14.85
CA GLN A 32 0.65 10.46 13.41
C GLN A 32 -0.63 11.25 13.09
N SER A 33 -0.48 12.44 12.50
CA SER A 33 -1.62 13.29 12.11
C SER A 33 -1.27 14.16 10.90
N ALA A 34 -2.19 15.05 10.49
CA ALA A 34 -1.91 16.06 9.48
C ALA A 34 -0.81 17.05 9.91
N GLU A 35 -0.67 17.32 11.21
CA GLU A 35 0.43 18.09 11.80
C GLU A 35 1.25 17.18 12.72
N ILE A 36 2.56 17.13 12.51
CA ILE A 36 3.48 16.30 13.29
C ILE A 36 4.62 17.14 13.85
N ARG A 37 5.30 16.64 14.88
CA ARG A 37 6.50 17.27 15.43
C ARG A 37 7.76 16.56 14.95
N VAL A 38 8.67 17.30 14.31
CA VAL A 38 9.98 16.81 13.86
C VAL A 38 11.05 17.79 14.36
N ARG A 39 12.04 17.29 15.13
CA ARG A 39 13.11 18.11 15.73
C ARG A 39 12.55 19.29 16.53
N GLY A 40 11.55 19.03 17.38
CA GLY A 40 10.88 20.05 18.18
C GLY A 40 9.95 21.01 17.41
N THR A 41 9.90 20.96 16.07
CA THR A 41 9.11 21.90 15.23
C THR A 41 7.84 21.25 14.69
N ALA A 42 6.72 21.96 14.69
CA ALA A 42 5.48 21.52 14.08
C ALA A 42 5.51 21.69 12.56
N VAL A 43 5.17 20.65 11.82
CA VAL A 43 5.19 20.60 10.34
C VAL A 43 3.98 19.84 9.82
N LEU A 44 3.48 20.21 8.63
CA LEU A 44 2.36 19.51 7.99
C LEU A 44 2.84 18.26 7.25
N ASN A 45 2.27 17.10 7.56
CA ASN A 45 2.65 15.84 6.96
C ASN A 45 1.90 15.55 5.65
N PHE A 46 2.64 15.40 4.56
CA PHE A 46 2.13 15.12 3.22
C PHE A 46 2.73 13.85 2.60
N CYS A 47 3.29 12.94 3.42
CA CYS A 47 3.88 11.70 2.94
C CYS A 47 3.55 10.48 3.82
N ALA A 48 2.42 10.51 4.52
CA ALA A 48 1.89 9.38 5.27
C ALA A 48 0.89 8.56 4.45
N ASN A 49 0.83 7.26 4.71
CA ASN A 49 -0.27 6.40 4.23
C ASN A 49 -1.55 6.52 5.08
N ASN A 50 -1.66 7.58 5.90
CA ASN A 50 -2.81 7.84 6.78
C ASN A 50 -3.94 8.53 6.00
N TYR A 51 -4.46 7.86 4.98
CA TYR A 51 -5.40 8.43 4.00
C TYR A 51 -6.69 8.96 4.63
N LEU A 52 -7.21 8.30 5.66
CA LEU A 52 -8.46 8.68 6.31
C LEU A 52 -8.27 9.46 7.62
N GLY A 53 -7.01 9.73 8.02
CA GLY A 53 -6.73 10.44 9.27
C GLY A 53 -6.95 9.59 10.52
N LEU A 54 -7.00 8.26 10.41
CA LEU A 54 -7.39 7.35 11.49
C LEU A 54 -6.23 6.86 12.37
N ALA A 55 -4.98 7.20 12.04
CA ALA A 55 -3.81 6.70 12.77
C ALA A 55 -3.71 7.12 14.24
N ASP A 56 -4.42 8.18 14.64
CA ASP A 56 -4.53 8.65 16.03
C ASP A 56 -6.01 8.98 16.38
N ASP A 57 -6.95 8.26 15.77
CA ASP A 57 -8.38 8.44 16.03
C ASP A 57 -8.75 7.96 17.45
N GLU A 58 -9.46 8.80 18.20
CA GLU A 58 -9.80 8.54 19.61
C GLU A 58 -10.63 7.25 19.80
N ASP A 59 -11.51 6.92 18.86
CA ASP A 59 -12.34 5.71 18.94
C ASP A 59 -11.49 4.46 18.76
N LEU A 60 -10.55 4.49 17.80
CA LEU A 60 -9.62 3.39 17.55
C LEU A 60 -8.65 3.20 18.72
N VAL A 61 -8.11 4.29 19.27
CA VAL A 61 -7.22 4.23 20.45
C VAL A 61 -7.96 3.63 21.64
N ARG A 62 -9.20 4.06 21.90
CA ARG A 62 -10.03 3.49 22.96
C ARG A 62 -10.32 2.01 22.73
N ALA A 63 -10.69 1.62 21.52
CA ALA A 63 -10.91 0.21 21.17
C ALA A 63 -9.66 -0.66 21.34
N ALA A 64 -8.47 -0.12 21.06
CA ALA A 64 -7.21 -0.79 21.33
C ALA A 64 -6.97 -0.98 22.83
N GLN A 65 -7.17 0.06 23.64
CA GLN A 65 -7.00 0.01 25.10
C GLN A 65 -7.95 -1.01 25.76
N GLU A 66 -9.23 -0.97 25.40
CA GLU A 66 -10.22 -1.94 25.87
C GLU A 66 -9.90 -3.37 25.40
N GLY A 67 -9.40 -3.50 24.17
CA GLY A 67 -8.92 -4.75 23.61
C GLY A 67 -7.80 -5.36 24.43
N VAL A 68 -6.78 -4.57 24.78
CA VAL A 68 -5.67 -5.02 25.64
C VAL A 68 -6.18 -5.42 27.02
N ALA A 69 -7.04 -4.60 27.64
CA ALA A 69 -7.57 -4.88 28.97
C ALA A 69 -8.38 -6.19 29.03
N ARG A 70 -9.11 -6.52 27.96
CA ARG A 70 -9.98 -7.71 27.90
C ARG A 70 -9.28 -8.96 27.38
N TRP A 71 -8.45 -8.84 26.35
CA TRP A 71 -7.89 -9.97 25.59
C TRP A 71 -6.39 -10.17 25.82
N GLY A 72 -5.75 -9.27 26.56
CA GLY A 72 -4.32 -9.30 26.85
C GLY A 72 -3.49 -8.56 25.80
N PHE A 73 -2.20 -8.38 26.11
CA PHE A 73 -1.26 -7.65 25.26
C PHE A 73 -0.91 -8.41 23.96
N GLY A 74 -0.73 -9.73 24.06
CA GLY A 74 -0.32 -10.58 22.93
C GLY A 74 -0.57 -12.06 23.21
N LEU A 75 -0.44 -12.88 22.17
CA LEU A 75 -0.83 -14.30 22.20
C LEU A 75 0.35 -15.24 22.43
N SER A 76 1.58 -14.81 22.12
CA SER A 76 2.80 -15.64 22.15
C SER A 76 2.61 -17.00 21.46
N SER A 77 1.83 -17.03 20.37
CA SER A 77 1.42 -18.24 19.68
C SER A 77 0.93 -17.94 18.25
N VAL A 78 1.16 -18.90 17.37
CA VAL A 78 0.59 -18.93 16.03
C VAL A 78 -0.91 -19.29 16.10
N ARG A 79 -1.64 -19.02 15.03
CA ARG A 79 -3.12 -19.13 15.02
C ARG A 79 -3.64 -20.51 15.39
N PHE A 80 -3.05 -21.58 14.86
CA PHE A 80 -3.58 -22.94 14.99
C PHE A 80 -3.27 -23.62 16.34
N ILE A 81 -2.31 -23.12 17.12
CA ILE A 81 -1.94 -23.72 18.42
C ILE A 81 -2.83 -23.15 19.52
N CYS A 82 -2.62 -21.87 19.86
CA CYS A 82 -3.43 -21.16 20.86
C CYS A 82 -3.49 -19.64 20.60
N GLY A 83 -3.20 -19.20 19.37
CA GLY A 83 -3.24 -17.79 18.99
C GLY A 83 -4.61 -17.28 18.53
N THR A 84 -5.59 -18.14 18.28
CA THR A 84 -6.91 -17.70 17.79
C THR A 84 -7.85 -17.36 18.94
N GLN A 85 -8.12 -16.07 19.14
CA GLN A 85 -9.24 -15.59 19.97
C GLN A 85 -10.48 -15.28 19.10
N THR A 86 -11.66 -15.19 19.74
CA THR A 86 -12.93 -14.84 19.08
C THR A 86 -12.83 -13.59 18.20
N ILE A 87 -12.14 -12.54 18.68
CA ILE A 87 -11.98 -11.27 17.94
C ILE A 87 -11.25 -11.44 16.60
N HIS A 88 -10.39 -12.45 16.45
CA HIS A 88 -9.70 -12.70 15.18
C HIS A 88 -10.68 -13.21 14.13
N LYS A 89 -11.59 -14.12 14.51
CA LYS A 89 -12.64 -14.61 13.61
C LYS A 89 -13.65 -13.52 13.29
N GLN A 90 -13.99 -12.68 14.26
CA GLN A 90 -14.87 -11.52 14.03
C GLN A 90 -14.25 -10.54 13.03
N LEU A 91 -12.94 -10.26 13.12
CA LEU A 91 -12.27 -9.40 12.16
C LEU A 91 -12.23 -10.03 10.76
N GLU A 92 -11.93 -11.33 10.64
CA GLU A 92 -12.00 -12.04 9.37
C GLU A 92 -13.41 -11.96 8.74
N GLU A 93 -14.47 -12.14 9.52
CA GLU A 93 -15.85 -12.04 9.06
C GLU A 93 -16.23 -10.60 8.65
N ALA A 94 -15.82 -9.60 9.44
CA ALA A 94 -16.06 -8.19 9.13
C ALA A 94 -15.36 -7.76 7.83
N LEU A 95 -14.11 -8.19 7.62
CA LEU A 95 -13.37 -7.92 6.38
C LEU A 95 -14.02 -8.59 5.17
N SER A 96 -14.43 -9.86 5.31
CA SER A 96 -15.12 -10.61 4.24
C SER A 96 -16.42 -9.91 3.86
N THR A 97 -17.20 -9.48 4.86
CA THR A 97 -18.46 -8.74 4.65
C THR A 97 -18.21 -7.38 4.00
N PHE A 98 -17.21 -6.64 4.45
CA PHE A 98 -16.87 -5.32 3.91
C PHE A 98 -16.48 -5.40 2.42
N LEU A 99 -15.68 -6.40 2.06
CA LEU A 99 -15.15 -6.58 0.70
C LEU A 99 -16.07 -7.40 -0.22
N GLY A 100 -17.14 -8.00 0.31
CA GLY A 100 -18.05 -8.84 -0.48
C GLY A 100 -17.48 -10.21 -0.83
N MET A 101 -16.57 -10.74 -0.01
CA MET A 101 -15.84 -12.00 -0.23
C MET A 101 -16.30 -13.09 0.74
N GLN A 102 -15.93 -14.35 0.46
CA GLN A 102 -16.47 -15.50 1.20
C GLN A 102 -15.80 -15.77 2.55
N ASP A 103 -14.48 -15.58 2.66
CA ASP A 103 -13.74 -15.67 3.92
C ASP A 103 -12.47 -14.81 3.86
N THR A 104 -11.84 -14.63 5.02
CA THR A 104 -10.60 -13.87 5.18
C THR A 104 -9.62 -14.60 6.11
N ILE A 105 -8.33 -14.45 5.83
CA ILE A 105 -7.23 -14.92 6.67
C ILE A 105 -6.32 -13.75 7.03
N LEU A 106 -6.02 -13.61 8.33
CA LEU A 106 -5.16 -12.53 8.85
C LEU A 106 -3.67 -12.91 8.84
N TYR A 107 -2.84 -11.90 8.57
CA TYR A 107 -1.39 -11.91 8.62
C TYR A 107 -0.87 -10.71 9.43
N THR A 108 0.38 -10.78 9.88
CA THR A 108 1.06 -9.67 10.58
C THR A 108 1.31 -8.45 9.69
N SER A 109 1.29 -8.63 8.37
CA SER A 109 1.41 -7.56 7.38
C SER A 109 0.86 -8.04 6.02
N CYS A 110 0.53 -7.11 5.12
CA CYS A 110 0.25 -7.47 3.73
C CYS A 110 1.50 -8.00 3.00
N PHE A 111 2.70 -7.68 3.51
CA PHE A 111 3.93 -8.25 3.01
C PHE A 111 3.93 -9.78 3.22
N ASP A 112 3.56 -10.23 4.42
CA ASP A 112 3.42 -11.65 4.74
C ASP A 112 2.24 -12.30 4.03
N ALA A 113 1.13 -11.57 3.85
CA ALA A 113 -0.03 -12.08 3.11
C ALA A 113 0.36 -12.44 1.67
N ASN A 114 1.02 -11.52 0.96
CA ASN A 114 1.56 -11.78 -0.38
C ASN A 114 2.66 -12.86 -0.38
N GLY A 115 3.60 -12.80 0.57
CA GLY A 115 4.68 -13.77 0.68
C GLY A 115 4.19 -15.21 0.88
N GLY A 116 3.08 -15.38 1.61
CA GLY A 116 2.45 -16.66 1.89
C GLY A 116 1.40 -17.12 0.87
N LEU A 117 1.15 -16.34 -0.19
CA LEU A 117 0.07 -16.58 -1.15
C LEU A 117 0.47 -17.58 -2.24
N PHE A 118 1.47 -17.21 -3.05
CA PHE A 118 1.71 -17.83 -4.35
C PHE A 118 2.19 -19.29 -4.27
N GLU A 119 3.21 -19.58 -3.46
CA GLU A 119 3.71 -20.96 -3.31
C GLU A 119 2.71 -21.92 -2.65
N THR A 120 1.71 -21.37 -1.95
CA THR A 120 0.67 -22.16 -1.29
C THR A 120 -0.38 -22.64 -2.28
N LEU A 121 -0.72 -21.79 -3.25
CA LEU A 121 -1.78 -22.04 -4.24
C LEU A 121 -1.27 -22.66 -5.54
N LEU A 122 -0.02 -22.36 -5.92
CA LEU A 122 0.53 -22.69 -7.23
C LEU A 122 1.84 -23.51 -7.12
N GLY A 123 2.08 -24.36 -8.10
CA GLY A 123 3.24 -25.24 -8.21
C GLY A 123 3.90 -25.20 -9.59
N PRO A 124 4.81 -26.16 -9.88
CA PRO A 124 5.60 -26.17 -11.12
C PRO A 124 4.80 -26.29 -12.43
N GLU A 125 3.55 -26.76 -12.35
CA GLU A 125 2.64 -26.93 -13.50
C GLU A 125 1.83 -25.66 -13.83
N ASP A 126 1.97 -24.62 -13.00
CA ASP A 126 1.16 -23.40 -13.05
C ASP A 126 1.99 -22.20 -13.55
N ALA A 127 1.32 -21.08 -13.82
CA ALA A 127 1.95 -19.83 -14.26
C ALA A 127 1.44 -18.61 -13.47
N VAL A 128 2.35 -17.71 -13.11
CA VAL A 128 2.05 -16.38 -12.55
C VAL A 128 2.46 -15.31 -13.56
N ILE A 129 1.54 -14.41 -13.86
CA ILE A 129 1.72 -13.30 -14.79
C ILE A 129 1.62 -12.00 -13.99
N SER A 130 2.73 -11.29 -13.83
CA SER A 130 2.86 -10.13 -12.93
C SER A 130 3.09 -8.83 -13.70
N ASP A 131 2.40 -7.76 -13.31
CA ASP A 131 2.77 -6.41 -13.74
C ASP A 131 4.21 -6.08 -13.33
N ALA A 132 4.93 -5.33 -14.16
CA ALA A 132 6.32 -4.97 -13.92
C ALA A 132 6.54 -4.02 -12.74
N LEU A 133 5.53 -3.25 -12.35
CA LEU A 133 5.60 -2.29 -11.24
C LEU A 133 4.96 -2.80 -9.94
N ASN A 134 4.57 -4.08 -9.89
CA ASN A 134 4.04 -4.69 -8.68
C ASN A 134 4.92 -4.47 -7.45
N HIS A 135 4.27 -4.33 -6.30
CA HIS A 135 4.95 -4.13 -5.04
C HIS A 135 5.93 -5.27 -4.72
N ALA A 136 7.01 -4.93 -4.00
CA ALA A 136 8.07 -5.87 -3.67
C ALA A 136 7.56 -7.14 -2.94
N SER A 137 6.49 -7.03 -2.15
CA SER A 137 5.88 -8.20 -1.49
C SER A 137 5.30 -9.21 -2.46
N ILE A 138 4.66 -8.75 -3.55
CA ILE A 138 4.18 -9.63 -4.62
C ILE A 138 5.38 -10.28 -5.29
N ILE A 139 6.38 -9.49 -5.67
CA ILE A 139 7.60 -10.00 -6.33
C ILE A 139 8.27 -11.08 -5.48
N ASP A 140 8.44 -10.84 -4.17
CA ASP A 140 9.07 -11.79 -3.26
C ASP A 140 8.21 -13.04 -3.03
N GLY A 141 6.89 -12.90 -2.93
CA GLY A 141 5.97 -14.05 -2.87
C GLY A 141 6.04 -14.92 -4.13
N VAL A 142 6.06 -14.29 -5.32
CA VAL A 142 6.23 -14.98 -6.61
C VAL A 142 7.60 -15.65 -6.71
N ARG A 143 8.65 -15.08 -6.11
CA ARG A 143 9.99 -15.69 -6.08
C ARG A 143 10.05 -16.96 -5.24
N LEU A 144 9.19 -17.11 -4.22
CA LEU A 144 9.08 -18.34 -3.42
C LEU A 144 8.30 -19.44 -4.16
N CYS A 145 7.38 -19.04 -5.04
CA CYS A 145 6.57 -19.96 -5.83
C CYS A 145 7.39 -20.71 -6.91
N LYS A 146 6.98 -21.95 -7.21
CA LYS A 146 7.58 -22.79 -8.25
C LYS A 146 6.94 -22.63 -9.63
N ALA A 147 5.85 -21.88 -9.74
CA ALA A 147 5.17 -21.61 -10.99
C ALA A 147 6.09 -20.94 -12.01
N GLN A 148 5.75 -21.08 -13.29
CA GLN A 148 6.36 -20.29 -14.35
C GLN A 148 6.10 -18.81 -14.08
N ARG A 149 7.12 -17.96 -14.23
CA ARG A 149 7.02 -16.54 -13.89
C ARG A 149 7.12 -15.73 -15.17
N HIS A 150 6.07 -14.98 -15.44
CA HIS A 150 6.00 -14.08 -16.57
C HIS A 150 5.76 -12.66 -16.07
N ARG A 151 6.36 -11.70 -16.76
CA ARG A 151 6.22 -10.27 -16.44
C ARG A 151 5.76 -9.55 -17.69
N TYR A 152 4.74 -8.71 -17.56
CA TYR A 152 4.35 -7.76 -18.60
C TYR A 152 4.68 -6.33 -18.16
N ASP A 153 4.96 -5.48 -19.12
CA ASP A 153 5.22 -4.06 -18.97
C ASP A 153 3.98 -3.40 -18.39
N HIS A 154 4.22 -2.42 -17.53
CA HIS A 154 3.17 -1.83 -16.71
C HIS A 154 1.98 -1.31 -17.52
N GLY A 155 0.80 -1.87 -17.25
CA GLY A 155 -0.44 -1.54 -17.96
C GLY A 155 -0.53 -1.98 -19.43
N ASP A 156 0.38 -2.82 -19.92
CA ASP A 156 0.37 -3.35 -21.29
C ASP A 156 -0.50 -4.62 -21.41
N MET A 157 -1.74 -4.42 -21.83
CA MET A 157 -2.71 -5.51 -22.00
C MET A 157 -2.42 -6.38 -23.22
N GLN A 158 -1.70 -5.89 -24.23
CA GLN A 158 -1.33 -6.68 -25.40
C GLN A 158 -0.24 -7.69 -25.03
N GLN A 159 0.73 -7.26 -24.24
CA GLN A 159 1.76 -8.16 -23.73
C GLN A 159 1.21 -9.14 -22.69
N LEU A 160 0.30 -8.71 -21.82
CA LEU A 160 -0.45 -9.60 -20.92
C LEU A 160 -1.17 -10.69 -21.73
N GLU A 161 -1.94 -10.30 -22.76
CA GLU A 161 -2.64 -11.25 -23.63
C GLU A 161 -1.69 -12.23 -24.33
N ALA A 162 -0.58 -11.73 -24.89
CA ALA A 162 0.43 -12.59 -25.53
C ALA A 162 1.02 -13.62 -24.57
N ILE A 163 1.29 -13.24 -23.32
CA ILE A 163 1.78 -14.16 -22.28
C ILE A 163 0.70 -15.20 -21.93
N LEU A 164 -0.55 -14.77 -21.76
CA LEU A 164 -1.67 -15.68 -21.49
C LEU A 164 -1.84 -16.72 -22.60
N GLU A 165 -1.64 -16.34 -23.86
CA GLU A 165 -1.63 -17.27 -25.00
C GLU A 165 -0.49 -18.30 -24.89
N THR A 166 0.73 -17.86 -24.58
CA THR A 166 1.88 -18.78 -24.43
C THR A 166 1.78 -19.70 -23.21
N THR A 167 0.98 -19.35 -22.21
CA THR A 167 0.81 -20.12 -20.96
C THR A 167 -0.49 -20.92 -20.92
N ARG A 168 -1.18 -21.08 -22.07
CA ARG A 168 -2.41 -21.91 -22.16
C ARG A 168 -2.24 -23.34 -21.68
N SER A 169 -1.03 -23.91 -21.79
CA SER A 169 -0.75 -25.27 -21.31
C SER A 169 -0.51 -25.38 -19.80
N ALA A 170 -0.39 -24.26 -19.07
CA ALA A 170 -0.30 -24.27 -17.62
C ALA A 170 -1.63 -24.76 -17.02
N ARG A 171 -1.55 -25.53 -15.94
CA ARG A 171 -2.73 -26.07 -15.24
C ARG A 171 -3.58 -24.95 -14.65
N THR A 172 -2.93 -24.02 -13.93
CA THR A 172 -3.55 -22.80 -13.42
C THR A 172 -2.72 -21.59 -13.85
N ARG A 173 -3.40 -20.51 -14.25
CA ARG A 173 -2.80 -19.19 -14.51
C ARG A 173 -3.32 -18.21 -13.46
N LEU A 174 -2.43 -17.41 -12.88
CA LEU A 174 -2.79 -16.32 -11.97
C LEU A 174 -2.20 -15.02 -12.48
N ILE A 175 -3.06 -14.07 -12.83
CA ILE A 175 -2.67 -12.68 -13.08
C ILE A 175 -2.58 -11.98 -11.73
N THR A 176 -1.46 -11.30 -11.45
CA THR A 176 -1.25 -10.57 -10.19
C THR A 176 -0.88 -9.12 -10.48
N THR A 177 -1.58 -8.19 -9.82
CA THR A 177 -1.35 -6.75 -9.96
C THR A 177 -1.55 -6.01 -8.64
N ASP A 178 -0.81 -4.93 -8.41
CA ASP A 178 -1.27 -3.88 -7.50
C ASP A 178 -2.60 -3.32 -8.04
N GLY A 179 -3.54 -2.95 -7.16
CA GLY A 179 -4.73 -2.20 -7.55
C GLY A 179 -4.39 -0.73 -7.83
N ILE A 180 -3.58 -0.13 -6.94
CA ILE A 180 -3.02 1.21 -7.08
C ILE A 180 -1.50 1.11 -6.98
N PHE A 181 -0.78 1.58 -8.01
CA PHE A 181 0.67 1.53 -8.03
C PHE A 181 1.27 2.63 -7.15
N SER A 182 1.94 2.21 -6.08
CA SER A 182 2.30 3.10 -4.96
C SER A 182 3.20 4.29 -5.29
N MET A 183 3.95 4.28 -6.39
CA MET A 183 4.87 5.37 -6.78
C MET A 183 4.28 6.32 -7.81
N ASP A 184 3.31 5.88 -8.61
CA ASP A 184 2.71 6.64 -9.71
C ASP A 184 1.26 7.07 -9.37
N GLY A 185 0.58 6.37 -8.47
CA GLY A 185 -0.78 6.69 -8.04
C GLY A 185 -1.84 6.42 -9.12
N ASP A 186 -1.48 5.67 -10.16
CA ASP A 186 -2.41 5.22 -11.20
C ASP A 186 -3.13 3.93 -10.77
N VAL A 187 -4.28 3.71 -11.41
CA VAL A 187 -5.19 2.60 -11.15
C VAL A 187 -4.93 1.50 -12.17
N ALA A 188 -4.82 0.26 -11.72
CA ALA A 188 -4.72 -0.89 -12.61
C ALA A 188 -5.95 -0.97 -13.53
N LYS A 189 -5.74 -1.42 -14.77
CA LYS A 189 -6.78 -1.64 -15.78
C LYS A 189 -7.60 -2.90 -15.49
N LEU A 190 -8.18 -2.99 -14.29
CA LEU A 190 -8.79 -4.22 -13.77
C LEU A 190 -9.89 -4.75 -14.68
N LYS A 191 -10.66 -3.89 -15.35
CA LYS A 191 -11.66 -4.32 -16.33
C LYS A 191 -11.03 -5.11 -17.48
N GLU A 192 -9.99 -4.56 -18.11
CA GLU A 192 -9.29 -5.22 -19.22
C GLU A 192 -8.57 -6.49 -18.74
N ILE A 193 -8.00 -6.47 -17.53
CA ILE A 193 -7.37 -7.63 -16.91
C ILE A 193 -8.38 -8.76 -16.69
N CYS A 194 -9.54 -8.46 -16.08
CA CYS A 194 -10.60 -9.44 -15.88
C CYS A 194 -11.18 -9.94 -17.22
N ASP A 195 -11.31 -9.07 -18.23
CA ASP A 195 -11.77 -9.47 -19.57
C ASP A 195 -10.81 -10.50 -20.21
N LEU A 196 -9.50 -10.32 -20.01
CA LEU A 196 -8.50 -11.29 -20.42
C LEU A 196 -8.53 -12.56 -19.54
N ALA A 197 -8.69 -12.41 -18.23
CA ALA A 197 -8.77 -13.54 -17.30
C ALA A 197 -9.92 -14.50 -17.68
N ASP A 198 -11.11 -13.96 -17.95
CA ASP A 198 -12.29 -14.73 -18.38
C ASP A 198 -12.04 -15.45 -19.72
N ARG A 199 -11.39 -14.79 -20.67
CA ARG A 199 -11.10 -15.36 -22.01
C ARG A 199 -10.06 -16.46 -21.98
N PHE A 200 -9.14 -16.43 -21.02
CA PHE A 200 -8.00 -17.34 -20.93
C PHE A 200 -8.09 -18.30 -19.75
N ASP A 201 -9.21 -18.32 -19.02
CA ASP A 201 -9.41 -19.15 -17.83
C ASP A 201 -8.23 -18.99 -16.87
N ALA A 202 -8.07 -17.78 -16.34
CA ALA A 202 -7.04 -17.39 -15.39
C ALA A 202 -7.67 -16.73 -14.16
N LEU A 203 -7.05 -16.94 -13.01
CA LEU A 203 -7.41 -16.24 -11.78
C LEU A 203 -6.85 -14.81 -11.79
N VAL A 204 -7.48 -13.92 -11.03
CA VAL A 204 -7.05 -12.54 -10.80
C VAL A 204 -6.78 -12.31 -9.32
N HIS A 205 -5.56 -11.91 -9.01
CA HIS A 205 -5.14 -11.41 -7.70
C HIS A 205 -4.85 -9.91 -7.76
N VAL A 206 -5.42 -9.16 -6.81
CA VAL A 206 -5.19 -7.72 -6.65
C VAL A 206 -4.65 -7.43 -5.25
N ASP A 207 -3.49 -6.75 -5.16
CA ASP A 207 -3.05 -6.10 -3.91
C ASP A 207 -3.69 -4.72 -3.82
N ASP A 208 -4.69 -4.61 -2.96
CA ASP A 208 -5.52 -3.40 -2.79
C ASP A 208 -5.08 -2.56 -1.57
N SER A 209 -3.84 -2.74 -1.11
CA SER A 209 -3.33 -2.03 0.08
C SER A 209 -3.45 -0.52 0.00
N HIS A 210 -3.31 0.06 -1.20
CA HIS A 210 -3.38 1.50 -1.43
C HIS A 210 -4.79 2.00 -1.76
N SER A 211 -5.84 1.26 -1.42
CA SER A 211 -7.20 1.59 -1.87
C SER A 211 -8.28 1.13 -0.89
N THR A 212 -8.10 -0.02 -0.24
CA THR A 212 -9.08 -0.54 0.71
C THR A 212 -9.37 0.45 1.83
N GLY A 213 -10.65 0.73 2.05
CA GLY A 213 -11.19 1.64 3.04
C GLY A 213 -11.63 3.00 2.48
N PHE A 214 -11.15 3.41 1.30
CA PHE A 214 -11.41 4.77 0.79
C PHE A 214 -11.56 4.92 -0.72
N PHE A 215 -11.12 3.95 -1.51
CA PHE A 215 -11.25 4.02 -2.97
C PHE A 215 -12.49 3.27 -3.45
N GLY A 216 -13.13 3.76 -4.52
CA GLY A 216 -14.49 3.32 -4.90
C GLY A 216 -15.59 4.13 -4.20
N LYS A 217 -16.86 3.87 -4.54
CA LYS A 217 -18.01 4.65 -4.03
C LYS A 217 -18.22 4.45 -2.53
N THR A 218 -17.96 3.24 -2.02
CA THR A 218 -18.14 2.88 -0.61
C THR A 218 -16.82 2.53 0.09
N GLY A 219 -15.70 2.79 -0.58
CA GLY A 219 -14.36 2.53 -0.02
C GLY A 219 -13.94 1.07 -0.09
N ARG A 220 -14.60 0.24 -0.91
CA ARG A 220 -14.29 -1.20 -1.00
C ARG A 220 -13.08 -1.52 -1.86
N GLY A 221 -12.47 -0.52 -2.48
CA GLY A 221 -11.20 -0.67 -3.18
C GLY A 221 -11.29 -0.54 -4.69
N THR A 222 -10.20 -0.93 -5.36
CA THR A 222 -10.14 -0.87 -6.82
C THR A 222 -11.12 -1.78 -7.54
N PRO A 223 -11.51 -2.97 -7.04
CA PRO A 223 -12.54 -3.76 -7.71
C PRO A 223 -13.91 -3.05 -7.75
N GLU A 224 -14.26 -2.28 -6.71
CA GLU A 224 -15.46 -1.44 -6.71
C GLU A 224 -15.33 -0.29 -7.70
N HIS A 225 -14.19 0.42 -7.66
CA HIS A 225 -13.95 1.55 -8.55
C HIS A 225 -14.01 1.17 -10.04
N CYS A 226 -13.54 -0.04 -10.38
CA CYS A 226 -13.49 -0.55 -11.74
C CYS A 226 -14.72 -1.39 -12.13
N ASP A 227 -15.73 -1.50 -11.27
CA ASP A 227 -16.94 -2.31 -11.48
C ASP A 227 -16.65 -3.80 -11.80
N VAL A 228 -15.71 -4.42 -11.08
CA VAL A 228 -15.27 -5.83 -11.26
C VAL A 228 -15.21 -6.63 -9.96
N GLN A 229 -15.96 -6.24 -8.92
CA GLN A 229 -15.96 -6.89 -7.60
C GLN A 229 -16.14 -8.41 -7.66
N ASP A 230 -17.05 -8.88 -8.52
CA ASP A 230 -17.38 -10.31 -8.67
C ASP A 230 -16.40 -11.08 -9.58
N ARG A 231 -15.36 -10.41 -10.12
CA ARG A 231 -14.41 -10.96 -11.10
C ARG A 231 -12.96 -11.01 -10.61
N VAL A 232 -12.72 -10.65 -9.36
CA VAL A 232 -11.40 -10.74 -8.72
C VAL A 232 -11.45 -11.87 -7.70
N ASP A 233 -10.65 -12.92 -7.90
CA ASP A 233 -10.69 -14.13 -7.08
C ASP A 233 -10.01 -13.95 -5.71
N ILE A 234 -8.98 -13.11 -5.66
CA ILE A 234 -8.13 -12.93 -4.48
C ILE A 234 -7.79 -11.45 -4.29
N ILE A 235 -8.06 -10.92 -3.10
CA ILE A 235 -7.60 -9.60 -2.69
C ILE A 235 -6.64 -9.76 -1.52
N THR A 236 -5.44 -9.19 -1.63
CA THR A 236 -4.59 -8.91 -0.48
C THR A 236 -4.67 -7.44 -0.12
N SER A 237 -4.64 -7.12 1.18
CA SER A 237 -4.61 -5.72 1.62
C SER A 237 -4.07 -5.60 3.05
N THR A 238 -4.00 -4.37 3.54
CA THR A 238 -3.28 -4.00 4.77
C THR A 238 -4.14 -3.23 5.75
N LEU A 239 -3.88 -3.46 7.04
CA LEU A 239 -4.39 -2.67 8.16
C LEU A 239 -3.42 -1.52 8.50
N GLY A 240 -2.23 -1.50 7.92
CA GLY A 240 -1.18 -0.50 8.16
C GLY A 240 -1.28 0.79 7.33
N LYS A 241 -2.42 1.06 6.66
CA LYS A 241 -2.64 2.27 5.84
C LYS A 241 -3.95 2.98 6.21
N ALA A 242 -4.96 2.96 5.34
CA ALA A 242 -6.23 3.66 5.59
C ALA A 242 -7.04 3.05 6.74
N LEU A 243 -6.90 1.74 6.98
CA LEU A 243 -7.61 0.99 8.01
C LEU A 243 -6.93 1.08 9.39
N GLY A 244 -6.59 2.30 9.82
CA GLY A 244 -6.05 2.60 11.15
C GLY A 244 -4.53 2.76 11.24
N GLY A 245 -3.72 2.18 10.33
CA GLY A 245 -2.31 2.55 10.23
C GLY A 245 -1.35 1.88 11.22
N ALA A 246 -1.82 0.94 12.03
CA ALA A 246 -0.99 0.23 13.02
C ALA A 246 -0.11 -0.85 12.38
N SER A 247 -0.64 -2.06 12.19
CA SER A 247 -0.01 -3.16 11.45
C SER A 247 -1.05 -4.23 11.15
N GLY A 248 -0.66 -5.32 10.49
CA GLY A 248 -1.57 -6.37 10.02
C GLY A 248 -1.84 -6.29 8.53
N GLY A 249 -2.22 -7.43 7.96
CA GLY A 249 -2.70 -7.57 6.61
C GLY A 249 -3.57 -8.80 6.48
N PHE A 250 -4.12 -9.02 5.30
CA PHE A 250 -5.02 -10.14 5.09
C PHE A 250 -5.07 -10.56 3.63
N THR A 251 -5.53 -11.79 3.42
CA THR A 251 -6.03 -12.27 2.13
C THR A 251 -7.51 -12.56 2.28
N THR A 252 -8.33 -12.03 1.39
CA THR A 252 -9.75 -12.40 1.27
C THR A 252 -10.01 -12.97 -0.12
N ALA A 253 -10.80 -14.05 -0.19
CA ALA A 253 -10.99 -14.83 -1.40
C ALA A 253 -12.19 -15.77 -1.26
N HIS A 254 -12.36 -16.66 -2.24
CA HIS A 254 -13.19 -17.86 -2.11
C HIS A 254 -12.76 -18.72 -0.91
N ARG A 255 -13.73 -19.42 -0.29
CA ARG A 255 -13.51 -20.16 0.94
C ARG A 255 -12.42 -21.22 0.81
N GLU A 256 -12.38 -21.95 -0.30
CA GLU A 256 -11.41 -23.02 -0.54
C GLU A 256 -9.97 -22.48 -0.62
N ILE A 257 -9.79 -21.27 -1.15
CA ILE A 257 -8.50 -20.59 -1.19
C ILE A 257 -8.05 -20.22 0.22
N VAL A 258 -8.95 -19.61 1.00
CA VAL A 258 -8.65 -19.19 2.39
C VAL A 258 -8.37 -20.39 3.29
N ASP A 259 -9.15 -21.47 3.15
CA ASP A 259 -8.94 -22.71 3.90
C ASP A 259 -7.59 -23.34 3.55
N LEU A 260 -7.22 -23.41 2.26
CA LEU A 260 -5.92 -23.93 1.86
C LEU A 260 -4.77 -23.07 2.41
N LEU A 261 -4.90 -21.74 2.37
CA LEU A 261 -3.93 -20.81 2.97
C LEU A 261 -3.80 -21.07 4.47
N ARG A 262 -4.91 -21.27 5.19
CA ARG A 262 -4.90 -21.56 6.63
C ARG A 262 -4.14 -22.84 6.98
N GLN A 263 -4.15 -23.82 6.08
CA GLN A 263 -3.46 -25.11 6.25
C GLN A 263 -2.00 -25.12 5.80
N ARG A 264 -1.58 -24.20 4.91
CA ARG A 264 -0.28 -24.32 4.22
C ARG A 264 0.53 -23.04 4.11
N SER A 265 -0.08 -21.87 4.28
CA SER A 265 0.62 -20.60 4.15
C SER A 265 1.66 -20.44 5.26
N ARG A 266 2.93 -20.45 4.89
CA ARG A 266 4.04 -20.48 5.85
C ARG A 266 4.02 -19.30 6.83
N PRO A 267 3.79 -18.04 6.41
CA PRO A 267 3.74 -16.93 7.35
C PRO A 267 2.59 -17.09 8.37
N TYR A 268 1.47 -17.70 7.98
CA TYR A 268 0.37 -17.97 8.89
C TYR A 268 0.67 -19.09 9.90
N LEU A 269 1.38 -20.14 9.46
CA LEU A 269 1.71 -21.30 10.29
C LEU A 269 2.90 -21.05 11.23
N PHE A 270 3.82 -20.17 10.85
CA PHE A 270 5.11 -20.01 11.54
C PHE A 270 5.39 -18.58 12.02
N SER A 271 4.44 -17.65 11.89
CA SER A 271 4.52 -16.30 12.48
C SER A 271 3.47 -16.10 13.57
N ASN A 272 3.80 -15.24 14.52
CA ASN A 272 2.94 -14.94 15.66
C ASN A 272 1.61 -14.32 15.21
N THR A 273 0.55 -14.58 15.95
CA THR A 273 -0.77 -14.01 15.66
C THR A 273 -0.78 -12.48 15.83
N VAL A 274 -1.59 -11.78 15.01
CA VAL A 274 -1.85 -10.33 15.13
C VAL A 274 -2.30 -9.97 16.56
N ALA A 275 -1.78 -8.87 17.12
CA ALA A 275 -2.04 -8.54 18.52
C ALA A 275 -3.50 -8.12 18.77
N PRO A 276 -4.10 -8.42 19.94
CA PRO A 276 -5.50 -8.09 20.23
C PRO A 276 -5.83 -6.61 20.10
N ALA A 277 -4.90 -5.73 20.50
CA ALA A 277 -5.04 -4.27 20.37
C ALA A 277 -5.30 -3.83 18.91
N ILE A 278 -4.60 -4.46 17.97
CA ILE A 278 -4.73 -4.17 16.54
C ILE A 278 -6.06 -4.72 16.03
N VAL A 279 -6.43 -5.93 16.45
CA VAL A 279 -7.66 -6.59 16.01
C VAL A 279 -8.90 -5.80 16.45
N THR A 280 -8.95 -5.34 17.70
CA THR A 280 -10.10 -4.56 18.19
C THR A 280 -10.16 -3.16 17.59
N ALA A 281 -9.03 -2.48 17.41
CA ALA A 281 -8.99 -1.20 16.69
C ALA A 281 -9.43 -1.36 15.22
N SER A 282 -9.04 -2.46 14.56
CA SER A 282 -9.44 -2.73 13.16
C SER A 282 -10.94 -2.99 13.04
N LEU A 283 -11.54 -3.69 14.01
CA LEU A 283 -12.99 -3.86 14.08
C LEU A 283 -13.71 -2.51 14.21
N ALA A 284 -13.27 -1.65 15.13
CA ALA A 284 -13.83 -0.31 15.30
C ALA A 284 -13.66 0.56 14.05
N CYS A 285 -12.52 0.43 13.36
CA CYS A 285 -12.27 1.08 12.08
C CYS A 285 -13.29 0.65 11.02
N LEU A 286 -13.49 -0.65 10.82
CA LEU A 286 -14.45 -1.16 9.84
C LEU A 286 -15.90 -0.75 10.16
N GLU A 287 -16.28 -0.73 11.44
CA GLU A 287 -17.58 -0.23 11.88
C GLU A 287 -17.77 1.25 11.46
N LYS A 288 -16.76 2.09 11.72
CA LYS A 288 -16.76 3.52 11.35
C LYS A 288 -16.88 3.72 9.84
N LEU A 289 -16.13 2.95 9.05
CA LEU A 289 -16.14 3.05 7.59
C LEU A 289 -17.41 2.51 6.95
N THR A 290 -18.06 1.53 7.58
CA THR A 290 -19.33 0.98 7.09
C THR A 290 -20.50 1.93 7.37
N ALA A 291 -20.41 2.76 8.40
CA ALA A 291 -21.48 3.66 8.81
C ALA A 291 -21.64 4.90 7.89
N THR A 292 -20.58 5.36 7.22
CA THR A 292 -20.59 6.60 6.42
C THR A 292 -19.42 6.69 5.45
N THR A 293 -19.60 7.44 4.35
CA THR A 293 -18.55 7.76 3.37
C THR A 293 -17.84 9.09 3.64
N ALA A 294 -18.20 9.83 4.70
CA ALA A 294 -17.77 11.21 4.90
C ALA A 294 -16.24 11.43 4.86
N LEU A 295 -15.44 10.52 5.41
CA LEU A 295 -13.97 10.62 5.37
C LEU A 295 -13.43 10.41 3.95
N ARG A 296 -14.02 9.47 3.20
CA ARG A 296 -13.70 9.18 1.80
C ARG A 296 -14.08 10.35 0.90
N ASP A 297 -15.25 10.95 1.11
CA ASP A 297 -15.70 12.10 0.33
C ASP A 297 -14.80 13.33 0.57
N ARG A 298 -14.44 13.59 1.83
CA ARG A 298 -13.46 14.64 2.17
C ARG A 298 -12.09 14.38 1.54
N LEU A 299 -11.63 13.13 1.53
CA LEU A 299 -10.37 12.76 0.88
C LEU A 299 -10.40 13.01 -0.64
N GLU A 300 -11.50 12.67 -1.31
CA GLU A 300 -11.71 12.92 -2.73
C GLU A 300 -11.72 14.42 -3.05
N GLU A 301 -12.42 15.23 -2.25
CA GLU A 301 -12.43 16.69 -2.38
C GLU A 301 -11.04 17.30 -2.17
N ASN A 302 -10.34 16.89 -1.11
CA ASN A 302 -8.98 17.33 -0.81
C ASN A 302 -8.01 16.97 -1.94
N THR A 303 -8.12 15.74 -2.46
CA THR A 303 -7.30 15.24 -3.57
C THR A 303 -7.55 16.04 -4.83
N THR A 304 -8.81 16.26 -5.18
CA THR A 304 -9.21 17.05 -6.36
C THR A 304 -8.65 18.46 -6.29
N TYR A 305 -8.81 19.13 -5.14
CA TYR A 305 -8.28 20.47 -4.94
C TYR A 305 -6.75 20.52 -5.09
N PHE A 306 -6.03 19.63 -4.41
CA PHE A 306 -4.57 19.64 -4.43
C PHE A 306 -4.03 19.36 -5.85
N ARG A 307 -4.59 18.35 -6.54
CA ARG A 307 -4.18 18.05 -7.93
C ARG A 307 -4.41 19.23 -8.85
N GLN A 308 -5.61 19.83 -8.83
CA GLN A 308 -5.94 20.99 -9.65
C GLN A 308 -4.98 22.17 -9.36
N SER A 309 -4.76 22.47 -8.09
CA SER A 309 -3.91 23.60 -7.68
C SER A 309 -2.44 23.41 -8.09
N MET A 310 -1.93 22.17 -8.01
CA MET A 310 -0.57 21.85 -8.44
C MET A 310 -0.42 21.90 -9.96
N THR A 311 -1.42 21.42 -10.71
CA THR A 311 -1.44 21.55 -12.17
C THR A 311 -1.51 23.02 -12.60
N ASP A 312 -2.38 23.82 -11.98
CA ASP A 312 -2.52 25.26 -12.28
C ASP A 312 -1.24 26.06 -11.95
N ALA A 313 -0.51 25.62 -10.91
CA ALA A 313 0.81 26.15 -10.56
C ALA A 313 1.92 25.79 -11.57
N GLY A 314 1.66 24.89 -12.52
CA GLY A 314 2.59 24.48 -13.56
C GLY A 314 3.50 23.30 -13.20
N PHE A 315 3.20 22.57 -12.11
CA PHE A 315 3.94 21.34 -11.79
C PHE A 315 3.56 20.19 -12.72
N ASP A 316 4.56 19.41 -13.12
CA ASP A 316 4.34 18.11 -13.76
C ASP A 316 3.92 17.08 -12.70
N ILE A 317 2.63 16.74 -12.70
CA ILE A 317 2.08 15.67 -11.88
C ILE A 317 1.54 14.56 -12.76
N ARG A 318 1.65 13.31 -12.30
CA ARG A 318 0.97 12.20 -13.00
C ARG A 318 -0.55 12.44 -13.02
N PRO A 319 -1.22 12.29 -14.18
CA PRO A 319 -2.67 12.38 -14.24
C PRO A 319 -3.29 11.24 -13.41
N GLY A 320 -4.45 11.49 -12.82
CA GLY A 320 -5.17 10.49 -12.03
C GLY A 320 -6.06 11.11 -10.97
N VAL A 321 -6.78 10.26 -10.26
CA VAL A 321 -7.77 10.63 -9.23
C VAL A 321 -7.35 10.20 -7.82
N HIS A 322 -6.24 9.49 -7.70
CA HIS A 322 -5.81 8.90 -6.44
C HIS A 322 -5.19 9.93 -5.48
N PRO A 323 -5.31 9.77 -4.14
CA PRO A 323 -4.64 10.60 -3.14
C PRO A 323 -3.11 10.60 -3.18
N ILE A 324 -2.50 9.69 -3.95
CA ILE A 324 -1.07 9.72 -4.26
C ILE A 324 -0.88 10.70 -5.41
N VAL A 325 -0.16 11.79 -5.17
CA VAL A 325 0.13 12.86 -6.13
C VAL A 325 1.64 12.91 -6.35
N PRO A 326 2.18 12.20 -7.36
CA PRO A 326 3.60 12.26 -7.67
C PRO A 326 3.90 13.53 -8.45
N ILE A 327 4.77 14.37 -7.89
CA ILE A 327 5.34 15.55 -8.54
C ILE A 327 6.66 15.13 -9.18
N MET A 328 6.72 15.15 -10.50
CA MET A 328 7.83 14.63 -11.28
C MET A 328 8.98 15.64 -11.30
N LEU A 329 10.18 15.17 -10.94
CA LEU A 329 11.40 16.00 -10.88
C LEU A 329 12.54 15.45 -11.74
N GLY A 330 12.52 14.13 -12.01
CA GLY A 330 13.51 13.43 -12.81
C GLY A 330 14.85 13.22 -12.10
N ASP A 331 15.47 14.30 -11.64
CA ASP A 331 16.76 14.30 -10.96
C ASP A 331 16.64 14.00 -9.45
N ALA A 332 17.52 13.14 -8.95
CA ALA A 332 17.50 12.69 -7.56
C ALA A 332 17.97 13.78 -6.58
N ARG A 333 18.95 14.61 -6.95
CA ARG A 333 19.43 15.70 -6.10
C ARG A 333 18.38 16.79 -6.00
N LEU A 334 17.69 17.10 -7.10
CA LEU A 334 16.56 18.03 -7.12
C LEU A 334 15.45 17.56 -6.17
N ALA A 335 15.09 16.26 -6.19
CA ALA A 335 14.09 15.71 -5.27
C ALA A 335 14.52 15.81 -3.80
N GLN A 336 15.78 15.54 -3.48
CA GLN A 336 16.31 15.69 -2.12
C GLN A 336 16.33 17.16 -1.66
N ASN A 337 16.82 18.06 -2.51
CA ASN A 337 16.90 19.50 -2.23
C ASN A 337 15.51 20.11 -2.05
N MET A 338 14.56 19.74 -2.91
CA MET A 338 13.18 20.17 -2.79
C MET A 338 12.55 19.67 -1.48
N ALA A 339 12.73 18.39 -1.14
CA ALA A 339 12.20 17.85 0.12
C ALA A 339 12.80 18.54 1.36
N ALA A 340 14.08 18.93 1.31
CA ALA A 340 14.72 19.71 2.38
C ALA A 340 14.16 21.13 2.48
N ALA A 341 14.03 21.84 1.36
CA ALA A 341 13.47 23.19 1.33
C ALA A 341 11.98 23.22 1.74
N MET A 342 11.19 22.24 1.31
CA MET A 342 9.80 22.10 1.76
C MET A 342 9.70 21.92 3.28
N LEU A 343 10.63 21.20 3.89
CA LEU A 343 10.67 21.03 5.34
C LEU A 343 10.95 22.36 6.06
N GLU A 344 11.81 23.22 5.49
CA GLU A 344 12.06 24.58 6.01
C GLU A 344 10.81 25.46 5.92
N GLU A 345 9.96 25.26 4.91
CA GLU A 345 8.63 25.88 4.79
C GLU A 345 7.57 25.22 5.68
N GLY A 346 7.95 24.24 6.52
CA GLY A 346 7.06 23.55 7.44
C GLY A 346 6.19 22.47 6.79
N ILE A 347 6.56 21.97 5.61
CA ILE A 347 5.87 20.90 4.87
C ILE A 347 6.74 19.65 4.81
N TYR A 348 6.31 18.60 5.48
CA TYR A 348 7.02 17.34 5.54
C TYR A 348 6.65 16.44 4.35
N VAL A 349 7.59 16.32 3.42
CA VAL A 349 7.53 15.44 2.25
C VAL A 349 8.86 14.69 2.06
N ILE A 350 8.82 13.63 1.26
CA ILE A 350 9.97 12.79 0.95
C ILE A 350 10.18 12.70 -0.56
N GLY A 351 11.43 12.91 -0.98
CA GLY A 351 11.90 12.63 -2.34
C GLY A 351 12.18 11.15 -2.53
N PHE A 352 11.76 10.63 -3.68
CA PHE A 352 11.97 9.25 -4.08
C PHE A 352 12.84 9.20 -5.34
N SER A 353 13.86 8.37 -5.30
CA SER A 353 14.81 8.12 -6.38
C SER A 353 15.17 6.63 -6.44
N PHE A 354 16.04 6.24 -7.35
CA PHE A 354 16.59 4.88 -7.43
C PHE A 354 17.12 4.41 -6.06
N PRO A 355 16.88 3.15 -5.64
CA PRO A 355 16.22 2.06 -6.38
C PRO A 355 14.69 2.02 -6.25
N VAL A 356 14.05 3.01 -5.60
CA VAL A 356 12.59 2.99 -5.38
C VAL A 356 11.82 3.30 -6.67
N VAL A 357 12.38 4.18 -7.51
CA VAL A 357 11.88 4.49 -8.85
C VAL A 357 13.02 4.42 -9.86
N PRO A 358 12.76 4.24 -11.17
CA PRO A 358 13.81 4.22 -12.19
C PRO A 358 14.71 5.46 -12.17
N ARG A 359 15.95 5.32 -12.63
CA ARG A 359 16.87 6.46 -12.80
C ARG A 359 16.28 7.48 -13.76
N GLY A 360 16.42 8.77 -13.45
CA GLY A 360 15.83 9.85 -14.25
C GLY A 360 14.31 10.03 -14.06
N ALA A 361 13.69 9.31 -13.12
CA ALA A 361 12.26 9.41 -12.80
C ALA A 361 12.01 9.77 -11.33
N ALA A 362 12.93 10.51 -10.71
CA ALA A 362 12.81 10.97 -9.33
C ALA A 362 11.58 11.88 -9.16
N ARG A 363 10.99 11.87 -7.96
CA ARG A 363 9.73 12.56 -7.68
C ARG A 363 9.57 12.87 -6.20
N ILE A 364 8.70 13.82 -5.87
CA ILE A 364 8.10 13.93 -4.53
C ILE A 364 6.76 13.21 -4.58
N ARG A 365 6.57 12.20 -3.73
CA ARG A 365 5.28 11.51 -3.62
C ARG A 365 4.46 12.15 -2.52
N VAL A 366 3.57 13.07 -2.89
CA VAL A 366 2.61 13.67 -1.97
C VAL A 366 1.46 12.69 -1.73
N GLN A 367 0.98 12.62 -0.50
CA GLN A 367 -0.12 11.78 -0.07
C GLN A 367 -1.14 12.63 0.68
N ILE A 368 -2.33 12.72 0.10
CA ILE A 368 -3.45 13.49 0.66
C ILE A 368 -4.21 12.65 1.67
N SER A 369 -4.70 13.32 2.70
CA SER A 369 -5.46 12.73 3.80
C SER A 369 -6.80 13.44 3.99
N ALA A 370 -7.81 12.70 4.44
CA ALA A 370 -9.04 13.28 4.99
C ALA A 370 -8.75 14.12 6.26
N GLY A 371 -7.63 13.86 6.95
CA GLY A 371 -7.17 14.68 8.07
C GLY A 371 -6.65 16.06 7.66
N HIS A 372 -6.38 16.31 6.36
CA HIS A 372 -6.01 17.64 5.90
C HIS A 372 -7.22 18.58 5.87
N GLU A 373 -7.05 19.79 6.37
CA GLU A 373 -7.98 20.89 6.15
C GLU A 373 -7.61 21.68 4.90
N ARG A 374 -8.56 22.43 4.34
CA ARG A 374 -8.32 23.25 3.14
C ARG A 374 -7.09 24.17 3.29
N GLN A 375 -6.96 24.80 4.45
CA GLN A 375 -5.83 25.65 4.81
C GLN A 375 -4.49 24.91 4.89
N HIS A 376 -4.47 23.60 5.22
CA HIS A 376 -3.25 22.79 5.13
C HIS A 376 -2.82 22.61 3.67
N LEU A 377 -3.79 22.32 2.79
CA LEU A 377 -3.54 22.14 1.35
C LEU A 377 -3.07 23.44 0.70
N GLU A 378 -3.71 24.56 1.01
CA GLU A 378 -3.32 25.90 0.53
C GLU A 378 -1.89 26.25 0.93
N ARG A 379 -1.52 26.01 2.20
CA ARG A 379 -0.14 26.22 2.69
C ARG A 379 0.86 25.34 1.96
N ALA A 380 0.52 24.07 1.74
CA ALA A 380 1.40 23.15 1.01
C ALA A 380 1.59 23.58 -0.45
N VAL A 381 0.52 23.94 -1.15
CA VAL A 381 0.59 24.45 -2.54
C VAL A 381 1.44 25.72 -2.59
N ALA A 382 1.24 26.67 -1.68
CA ALA A 382 2.01 27.91 -1.64
C ALA A 382 3.51 27.64 -1.42
N ALA A 383 3.85 26.73 -0.49
CA ALA A 383 5.24 26.30 -0.26
C ALA A 383 5.84 25.62 -1.48
N PHE A 384 5.09 24.71 -2.13
CA PHE A 384 5.51 24.08 -3.38
C PHE A 384 5.79 25.13 -4.44
N VAL A 385 4.88 26.08 -4.68
CA VAL A 385 5.07 27.15 -5.68
C VAL A 385 6.33 27.97 -5.39
N LYS A 386 6.54 28.37 -4.14
CA LYS A 386 7.72 29.14 -3.73
C LYS A 386 9.01 28.35 -4.00
N VAL A 387 9.14 27.17 -3.42
CA VAL A 387 10.33 26.31 -3.55
C VAL A 387 10.56 25.88 -5.00
N GLY A 388 9.47 25.57 -5.73
CA GLY A 388 9.53 25.19 -7.14
C GLY A 388 10.08 26.29 -8.03
N ARG A 389 9.77 27.57 -7.76
CA ARG A 389 10.38 28.70 -8.46
C ARG A 389 11.83 28.90 -8.07
N ASP A 390 12.14 28.85 -6.78
CA ASP A 390 13.51 29.02 -6.27
C ASP A 390 14.48 27.97 -6.83
N LEU A 391 14.00 26.74 -7.05
CA LEU A 391 14.76 25.62 -7.62
C LEU A 391 14.62 25.51 -9.15
N GLY A 392 13.87 26.39 -9.82
CA GLY A 392 13.67 26.38 -11.27
C GLY A 392 12.89 25.18 -11.81
N VAL A 393 12.07 24.55 -10.98
CA VAL A 393 11.13 23.47 -11.38
C VAL A 393 9.96 24.03 -12.18
N ILE A 394 9.47 25.21 -11.78
CA ILE A 394 8.38 25.94 -12.43
C ILE A 394 8.78 27.41 -12.63
N LYS A 395 8.02 28.16 -13.44
CA LYS A 395 8.30 29.55 -13.81
C LYS A 395 7.81 30.60 -12.80
#